data_AF-A0A2D5R7X9-F1
#
_entry.id   AF-A0A2D5R7X9-F1
#
_cell.length_a   1.000
_cell.length_b   1.000
_cell.length_c   1.000
_cell.angle_alpha   90.00
_cell.angle_beta   90.00
_cell.angle_gamma   90.00
#
_symmetry.space_group_name_H-M   'P 1'
#
loop_
_entity.id
_entity.type
_entity.pdbx_description
1 polymer ?
#
loop_
_entity_poly.entity_id
_entity_poly.type
_entity_poly.pdbx_seq_one_letter_code
_entity_poly.pdbx_strand_id
1 'polypeptide(L)'
;MKPKSYQKTVTELVENDVFTSENSIFQFVSLEEISKNFCQINTINESREKESLRMRRDDIVSVSVNISEAEYKGKSVSLNKPFRQSGGKKKFGVYVRNQKGNIIKVSFGDPNMEIKRDDPERRKNFRARHNCAEKKDKTKAGYWSCRQWRAGSKVEDSYDPQGNMLSERKLSKGEKEKRDKLAKELLDKGDLNPSRGSESDMAYAIATIRAKGENPKARGKNKEKGKKRKSKNEEVNNYLNNSRLNNLNEITRYRREDK
;
A
#
# COMPACT_ATOMS: atom_id res chain seq x y z
N MET A 1 -5.75 5.94 10.35
CA MET A 1 -6.46 5.20 9.29
C MET A 1 -6.95 3.90 9.89
N LYS A 2 -8.25 3.56 9.77
CA LYS A 2 -8.73 2.24 10.22
C LYS A 2 -8.22 1.16 9.27
N PRO A 3 -7.71 0.01 9.74
CA PRO A 3 -7.31 -1.08 8.86
C PRO A 3 -8.52 -1.51 8.04
N LYS A 4 -8.34 -1.67 6.72
CA LYS A 4 -9.39 -2.25 5.87
C LYS A 4 -9.51 -3.72 6.24
N SER A 5 -10.68 -4.15 6.69
CA SER A 5 -11.01 -5.56 6.88
C SER A 5 -11.82 -6.07 5.68
N TYR A 6 -11.70 -7.35 5.39
CA TYR A 6 -12.41 -8.05 4.33
C TYR A 6 -12.76 -9.44 4.81
N GLN A 7 -13.87 -9.97 4.31
CA GLN A 7 -14.37 -11.29 4.67
C GLN A 7 -13.76 -12.33 3.72
N LYS A 8 -13.23 -13.42 4.29
CA LYS A 8 -12.75 -14.60 3.57
C LYS A 8 -13.36 -15.84 4.20
N THR A 9 -13.54 -16.89 3.41
CA THR A 9 -13.83 -18.21 3.96
C THR A 9 -12.56 -18.82 4.56
N VAL A 10 -12.70 -19.73 5.54
CA VAL A 10 -11.54 -20.39 6.18
C VAL A 10 -10.64 -21.09 5.14
N THR A 11 -11.21 -21.66 4.08
CA THR A 11 -10.46 -22.31 3.00
C THR A 11 -9.68 -21.36 2.10
N GLU A 12 -10.02 -20.07 2.09
CA GLU A 12 -9.34 -19.03 1.30
C GLU A 12 -8.21 -18.33 2.07
N LEU A 13 -7.96 -18.74 3.32
CA LEU A 13 -6.87 -18.22 4.11
C LEU A 13 -5.52 -18.60 3.50
N VAL A 14 -4.64 -17.62 3.44
CA VAL A 14 -3.28 -17.76 2.93
C VAL A 14 -2.30 -17.62 4.09
N GLU A 15 -1.17 -18.33 4.02
CA GLU A 15 -0.08 -18.26 5.00
C GLU A 15 0.24 -16.80 5.40
N ASN A 16 0.18 -16.51 6.70
CA ASN A 16 0.33 -15.20 7.36
C ASN A 16 -0.87 -14.23 7.28
N ASP A 17 -2.03 -14.68 6.81
CA ASP A 17 -3.26 -13.89 6.96
C ASP A 17 -3.54 -13.66 8.46
N VAL A 18 -3.84 -12.41 8.82
CA VAL A 18 -4.20 -12.04 10.19
C VAL A 18 -5.70 -11.87 10.26
N PHE A 19 -6.35 -12.75 11.00
CA PHE A 19 -7.80 -12.77 11.16
C PHE A 19 -8.18 -12.64 12.62
N THR A 20 -9.40 -12.21 12.86
CA THR A 20 -9.98 -12.13 14.20
C THR A 20 -11.02 -13.20 14.37
N SER A 21 -10.94 -13.94 15.48
CA SER A 21 -11.94 -14.92 15.90
C SER A 21 -12.19 -14.72 17.40
N GLU A 22 -13.45 -14.73 17.85
CA GLU A 22 -13.81 -14.61 19.28
C GLU A 22 -13.13 -13.42 20.02
N ASN A 23 -12.98 -12.27 19.34
CA ASN A 23 -12.26 -11.08 19.83
C ASN A 23 -10.74 -11.25 20.04
N SER A 24 -10.16 -12.35 19.61
CA SER A 24 -8.72 -12.59 19.60
C SER A 24 -8.16 -12.50 18.18
N ILE A 25 -6.91 -12.02 18.06
CA ILE A 25 -6.19 -11.92 16.79
C ILE A 25 -5.32 -13.16 16.60
N PHE A 26 -5.46 -13.77 15.44
CA PHE A 26 -4.72 -14.96 15.04
C PHE A 26 -3.99 -14.73 13.73
N GLN A 27 -2.75 -15.18 13.66
CA GLN A 27 -1.99 -15.28 12.41
C GLN A 27 -2.09 -16.71 11.88
N PHE A 28 -2.66 -16.86 10.68
CA PHE A 28 -2.78 -18.15 10.00
C PHE A 28 -1.42 -18.69 9.56
N VAL A 29 -1.16 -19.97 9.83
CA VAL A 29 0.06 -20.69 9.41
C VAL A 29 -0.27 -21.71 8.34
N SER A 30 -1.16 -22.65 8.64
CA SER A 30 -1.54 -23.71 7.71
C SER A 30 -2.93 -24.25 8.06
N LEU A 31 -3.52 -24.95 7.09
CA LEU A 31 -4.80 -25.62 7.23
C LEU A 31 -4.61 -27.13 7.03
N GLU A 32 -5.21 -27.90 7.92
CA GLU A 32 -5.29 -29.36 7.89
C GLU A 32 -6.74 -29.79 7.77
N GLU A 33 -7.03 -30.64 6.77
CA GLU A 33 -8.38 -31.13 6.52
C GLU A 33 -8.69 -32.31 7.45
N ILE A 34 -9.65 -32.13 8.37
CA ILE A 34 -10.12 -33.23 9.23
C ILE A 34 -11.26 -33.98 8.55
N SER A 35 -12.20 -33.25 7.95
CA SER A 35 -13.42 -33.85 7.37
C SER A 35 -14.00 -32.96 6.28
N LYS A 36 -15.08 -33.43 5.64
CA LYS A 36 -15.82 -32.68 4.62
C LYS A 36 -16.38 -31.35 5.11
N ASN A 37 -16.64 -31.20 6.41
CA ASN A 37 -17.29 -30.00 6.96
C ASN A 37 -16.38 -29.21 7.91
N PHE A 38 -15.31 -29.81 8.42
CA PHE A 38 -14.41 -29.20 9.41
C PHE A 38 -12.96 -29.25 8.99
N CYS A 39 -12.24 -28.17 9.30
CA CYS A 39 -10.79 -28.05 9.15
C CYS A 39 -10.16 -27.61 10.47
N GLN A 40 -8.93 -28.06 10.68
CA GLN A 40 -8.06 -27.56 11.72
C GLN A 40 -7.17 -26.49 11.12
N ILE A 41 -7.15 -25.33 11.73
CA ILE A 41 -6.28 -24.23 11.35
C ILE A 41 -5.20 -24.06 12.40
N ASN A 42 -3.95 -24.17 11.96
CA ASN A 42 -2.79 -23.88 12.77
C ASN A 42 -2.55 -22.38 12.74
N THR A 43 -2.53 -21.77 13.90
CA THR A 43 -2.40 -20.32 14.08
C THR A 43 -1.33 -19.96 15.10
N ILE A 44 -0.94 -18.69 15.10
CA ILE A 44 -0.10 -18.08 16.12
C ILE A 44 -0.92 -16.97 16.78
N ASN A 45 -1.02 -16.99 18.10
CA ASN A 45 -1.72 -15.97 18.89
C ASN A 45 -0.86 -14.71 19.08
N GLU A 46 -1.41 -13.70 19.77
CA GLU A 46 -0.69 -12.45 20.08
C GLU A 46 0.56 -12.69 20.95
N SER A 47 0.52 -13.68 21.85
CA SER A 47 1.64 -14.11 22.69
C SER A 47 2.73 -14.90 21.94
N ARG A 48 2.57 -15.11 20.62
CA ARG A 48 3.44 -15.92 19.75
C ARG A 48 3.45 -17.42 20.06
N GLU A 49 2.44 -17.89 20.76
CA GLU A 49 2.23 -19.31 21.01
C GLU A 49 1.47 -19.92 19.84
N LYS A 50 1.79 -21.18 19.54
CA LYS A 50 1.09 -21.93 18.50
C LYS A 50 -0.21 -22.45 19.08
N GLU A 51 -1.29 -22.26 18.34
CA GLU A 51 -2.62 -22.71 18.71
C GLU A 51 -3.29 -23.35 17.51
N SER A 52 -4.12 -24.36 17.74
CA SER A 52 -4.89 -25.02 16.70
C SER A 52 -6.37 -24.76 16.93
N LEU A 53 -7.00 -24.08 15.98
CA LEU A 53 -8.43 -23.78 16.01
C LEU A 53 -9.18 -24.79 15.13
N ARG A 54 -10.34 -25.25 15.58
CA ARG A 54 -11.24 -26.09 14.78
C ARG A 54 -12.37 -25.22 14.25
N MET A 55 -12.44 -25.05 12.93
CA MET A 55 -13.46 -24.23 12.28
C MET A 55 -14.21 -25.03 11.21
N ARG A 56 -15.41 -24.58 10.84
CA ARG A 56 -16.08 -25.11 9.65
C ARG A 56 -15.42 -24.52 8.41
N ARG A 57 -15.44 -25.27 7.31
CA ARG A 57 -14.83 -24.83 6.05
C ARG A 57 -15.47 -23.55 5.50
N ASP A 58 -16.78 -23.43 5.68
CA ASP A 58 -17.59 -22.33 5.17
C ASP A 58 -17.68 -21.16 6.15
N ASP A 59 -17.01 -21.23 7.30
CA ASP A 59 -17.00 -20.13 8.26
C ASP A 59 -16.33 -18.91 7.61
N ILE A 60 -16.94 -17.73 7.82
CA ILE A 60 -16.43 -16.46 7.31
C ILE A 60 -15.64 -15.79 8.42
N VAL A 61 -14.37 -15.53 8.16
CA VAL A 61 -13.49 -14.79 9.06
C VAL A 61 -13.22 -13.41 8.52
N SER A 62 -13.22 -12.41 9.42
CA SER A 62 -12.78 -11.06 9.08
C SER A 62 -11.26 -11.03 9.08
N VAL A 63 -10.69 -11.02 7.88
CA VAL A 63 -9.26 -10.86 7.67
C VAL A 63 -8.96 -9.37 7.68
N SER A 64 -8.09 -8.96 8.60
CA SER A 64 -7.53 -7.62 8.57
C SER A 64 -6.52 -7.55 7.43
N VAL A 65 -6.76 -6.70 6.41
CA VAL A 65 -5.73 -6.46 5.39
C VAL A 65 -4.62 -5.65 6.07
N ASN A 66 -3.58 -6.32 6.52
CA ASN A 66 -2.26 -5.71 6.41
C ASN A 66 -1.98 -5.65 4.90
N ILE A 67 -2.14 -4.50 4.26
CA ILE A 67 -1.85 -4.32 2.82
C ILE A 67 -0.34 -4.39 2.63
N SER A 68 0.33 -5.47 3.04
CA SER A 68 1.78 -5.65 2.92
C SER A 68 2.62 -4.44 3.36
N GLU A 69 2.06 -3.48 4.09
CA GLU A 69 2.70 -2.24 4.49
C GLU A 69 3.42 -2.56 5.79
N ALA A 70 4.68 -2.94 5.64
CA ALA A 70 5.54 -3.25 6.75
C ALA A 70 6.46 -2.04 6.97
N GLU A 71 6.78 -1.72 8.22
CA GLU A 71 7.66 -0.60 8.49
C GLU A 71 9.13 -1.02 8.33
N TYR A 72 9.81 -0.46 7.32
CA TYR A 72 11.24 -0.64 7.13
C TYR A 72 11.95 0.69 7.35
N LYS A 73 12.72 0.80 8.43
CA LYS A 73 13.44 2.04 8.82
C LYS A 73 12.50 3.25 8.91
N GLY A 74 11.34 3.09 9.56
CA GLY A 74 10.35 4.16 9.75
C GLY A 74 9.58 4.57 8.50
N LYS A 75 9.60 3.76 7.44
CA LYS A 75 8.82 3.97 6.21
C LYS A 75 7.93 2.76 5.95
N SER A 76 6.66 2.99 5.63
CA SER A 76 5.76 1.95 5.12
C SER A 76 6.26 1.47 3.77
N VAL A 77 6.55 0.18 3.67
CA VAL A 77 7.02 -0.48 2.44
C VAL A 77 6.12 -1.64 2.07
N SER A 78 5.90 -1.86 0.78
CA SER A 78 5.15 -3.03 0.30
C SER A 78 6.02 -4.28 0.31
N LEU A 79 5.60 -5.32 1.04
CA LEU A 79 6.24 -6.62 1.09
C LEU A 79 6.00 -7.44 -0.17
N ASN A 80 6.97 -8.30 -0.52
CA ASN A 80 6.95 -9.28 -1.60
C ASN A 80 6.64 -8.71 -3.00
N LYS A 81 6.77 -7.39 -3.16
CA LYS A 81 6.63 -6.69 -4.43
C LYS A 81 8.00 -6.17 -4.87
N PRO A 82 8.59 -6.72 -5.94
CA PRO A 82 9.82 -6.18 -6.46
C PRO A 82 9.63 -4.80 -7.07
N PHE A 83 10.64 -3.96 -6.92
CA PHE A 83 10.66 -2.57 -7.36
C PHE A 83 12.00 -2.27 -8.03
N ARG A 84 12.03 -1.33 -8.98
CA ARG A 84 13.30 -0.90 -9.58
C ARG A 84 14.03 0.05 -8.63
N GLN A 85 15.33 -0.15 -8.51
CA GLN A 85 16.19 0.74 -7.75
C GLN A 85 16.90 1.70 -8.70
N SER A 86 16.94 2.98 -8.35
CA SER A 86 17.76 3.97 -9.05
C SER A 86 19.20 3.93 -8.56
N GLY A 87 20.16 3.97 -9.49
CA GLY A 87 21.57 4.28 -9.20
C GLY A 87 22.34 3.29 -8.32
N GLY A 88 22.09 1.98 -8.43
CA GLY A 88 22.76 0.98 -7.58
C GLY A 88 23.39 -0.19 -8.34
N LYS A 89 24.21 -0.98 -7.64
CA LYS A 89 24.84 -2.24 -8.15
C LYS A 89 23.82 -3.31 -8.58
N LYS A 90 22.54 -3.17 -8.20
CA LYS A 90 21.46 -4.12 -8.46
C LYS A 90 20.24 -3.39 -9.01
N LYS A 91 19.55 -4.04 -9.94
CA LYS A 91 18.46 -3.46 -10.73
C LYS A 91 17.13 -3.41 -9.98
N PHE A 92 16.85 -4.46 -9.21
CA PHE A 92 15.61 -4.64 -8.47
C PHE A 92 15.86 -4.78 -6.98
N GLY A 93 14.91 -4.32 -6.19
CA GLY A 93 14.84 -4.55 -4.75
C GLY A 93 13.49 -5.15 -4.38
N VAL A 94 13.43 -5.86 -3.26
CA VAL A 94 12.18 -6.37 -2.69
C VAL A 94 12.28 -6.42 -1.18
N TYR A 95 11.21 -6.05 -0.50
CA TYR A 95 11.11 -6.18 0.94
C TYR A 95 10.48 -7.52 1.28
N VAL A 96 11.15 -8.29 2.13
CA VAL A 96 10.71 -9.64 2.52
C VAL A 96 10.85 -9.81 4.02
N ARG A 97 9.97 -10.62 4.60
CA ARG A 97 10.06 -11.00 6.00
C ARG A 97 10.95 -12.24 6.14
N ASN A 98 11.91 -12.21 7.05
CA ASN A 98 12.72 -13.39 7.37
C ASN A 98 12.01 -14.30 8.39
N GLN A 99 12.55 -15.49 8.62
CA GLN A 99 12.00 -16.44 9.61
C GLN A 99 11.97 -15.89 11.05
N LYS A 100 12.82 -14.90 11.35
CA LYS A 100 12.87 -14.20 12.65
C LYS A 100 11.83 -13.07 12.76
N GLY A 101 10.99 -12.86 11.73
CA GLY A 101 9.97 -11.83 11.69
C GLY A 101 10.44 -10.43 11.27
N ASN A 102 11.74 -10.24 11.02
CA ASN A 102 12.32 -8.95 10.59
C ASN A 102 12.14 -8.73 9.09
N ILE A 103 11.87 -7.48 8.71
CA ILE A 103 11.80 -7.06 7.32
C ILE A 103 13.20 -6.76 6.82
N ILE A 104 13.63 -7.48 5.80
CA ILE A 104 14.91 -7.27 5.12
C ILE A 104 14.65 -6.80 3.70
N LYS A 105 15.59 -6.02 3.17
CA LYS A 105 15.61 -5.65 1.75
C LYS A 105 16.56 -6.60 1.01
N VAL A 106 16.02 -7.33 0.04
CA VAL A 106 16.79 -8.19 -0.87
C VAL A 106 16.94 -7.46 -2.19
N SER A 107 18.19 -7.25 -2.62
CA SER A 107 18.51 -6.60 -3.91
C SER A 107 18.97 -7.65 -4.91
N PHE A 108 18.47 -7.62 -6.14
CA PHE A 108 18.72 -8.64 -7.17
C PHE A 108 18.70 -8.05 -8.60
N GLY A 109 19.13 -8.87 -9.56
CA GLY A 109 19.22 -8.48 -10.97
C GLY A 109 20.43 -7.59 -11.28
N ASP A 110 20.94 -7.71 -12.49
CA ASP A 110 22.05 -6.91 -13.01
C ASP A 110 21.52 -5.63 -13.68
N PRO A 111 22.02 -4.43 -13.32
CA PRO A 111 21.60 -3.17 -13.93
C PRO A 111 21.75 -3.15 -15.46
N ASN A 112 22.82 -3.73 -15.97
CA ASN A 112 23.22 -3.70 -17.38
C ASN A 112 22.55 -4.79 -18.21
N MET A 113 21.87 -5.75 -17.58
CA MET A 113 21.21 -6.85 -18.28
C MET A 113 19.70 -6.65 -18.37
N GLU A 114 19.15 -7.01 -19.52
CA GLU A 114 17.72 -7.08 -19.75
C GLU A 114 17.17 -8.51 -19.58
N ILE A 115 15.96 -8.61 -19.06
CA ILE A 115 15.28 -9.89 -18.83
C ILE A 115 14.49 -10.27 -20.08
N LYS A 116 15.12 -11.06 -20.97
CA LYS A 116 14.57 -11.56 -22.23
C LYS A 116 13.88 -12.92 -22.04
N ARG A 117 12.76 -12.93 -21.33
CA ARG A 117 12.00 -14.15 -20.98
C ARG A 117 10.80 -14.44 -21.90
N ASP A 118 10.48 -13.50 -22.75
CA ASP A 118 9.62 -13.62 -23.93
C ASP A 118 10.16 -14.70 -24.87
N ASP A 119 11.48 -14.78 -25.00
CA ASP A 119 12.19 -15.88 -25.65
C ASP A 119 12.18 -17.14 -24.74
N PRO A 120 11.49 -18.23 -25.14
CA PRO A 120 11.37 -19.44 -24.34
C PRO A 120 12.70 -20.18 -24.19
N GLU A 121 13.60 -20.08 -25.17
CA GLU A 121 14.91 -20.73 -25.15
C GLU A 121 15.85 -20.02 -24.17
N ARG A 122 15.93 -18.69 -24.24
CA ARG A 122 16.69 -17.89 -23.26
C ARG A 122 16.18 -18.10 -21.84
N ARG A 123 14.86 -18.16 -21.66
CA ARG A 123 14.25 -18.46 -20.36
C ARG A 123 14.64 -19.84 -19.85
N LYS A 124 14.58 -20.87 -20.70
CA LYS A 124 14.99 -22.24 -20.32
C LYS A 124 16.46 -22.28 -19.91
N ASN A 125 17.34 -21.65 -20.70
CA ASN A 125 18.77 -21.61 -20.45
C ASN A 125 19.12 -20.86 -19.16
N PHE A 126 18.49 -19.70 -18.91
CA PHE A 126 18.66 -18.97 -17.64
C PHE A 126 18.25 -19.84 -16.45
N ARG A 127 17.07 -20.47 -16.54
CA ARG A 127 16.53 -21.27 -15.44
C ARG A 127 17.38 -22.51 -15.14
N ALA A 128 17.95 -23.13 -16.17
CA ALA A 128 18.86 -24.26 -16.05
C ALA A 128 20.18 -23.85 -15.38
N ARG A 129 20.84 -22.78 -15.86
CA ARG A 129 22.12 -22.30 -15.31
C ARG A 129 22.02 -21.78 -13.87
N HIS A 130 20.83 -21.38 -13.43
CA HIS A 130 20.59 -20.84 -12.09
C HIS A 130 19.85 -21.79 -11.13
N ASN A 131 19.65 -23.05 -11.52
CA ASN A 131 18.94 -24.07 -10.73
C ASN A 131 17.62 -23.54 -10.13
N CYS A 132 16.81 -22.89 -10.96
CA CYS A 132 15.62 -22.18 -10.46
C CYS A 132 14.58 -23.06 -9.78
N ALA A 133 14.61 -24.39 -9.98
CA ALA A 133 13.73 -25.32 -9.30
C ALA A 133 14.06 -25.47 -7.79
N GLU A 134 15.32 -25.28 -7.40
CA GLU A 134 15.80 -25.45 -6.02
C GLU A 134 15.68 -24.16 -5.21
N LYS A 135 15.59 -23.00 -5.88
CA LYS A 135 15.51 -21.69 -5.21
C LYS A 135 14.08 -21.45 -4.74
N LYS A 136 13.77 -21.86 -3.51
CA LYS A 136 12.46 -21.64 -2.86
C LYS A 136 12.47 -20.55 -1.77
N ASP A 137 13.65 -20.14 -1.31
CA ASP A 137 13.81 -19.18 -0.22
C ASP A 137 13.64 -17.72 -0.67
N LYS A 138 12.54 -17.08 -0.25
CA LYS A 138 12.21 -15.67 -0.52
C LYS A 138 13.20 -14.68 0.08
N THR A 139 14.04 -15.08 1.04
CA THR A 139 15.07 -14.21 1.60
C THR A 139 16.32 -14.12 0.72
N LYS A 140 16.40 -14.90 -0.36
CA LYS A 140 17.56 -14.96 -1.26
C LYS A 140 17.30 -14.29 -2.60
N ALA A 141 18.31 -13.61 -3.12
CA ALA A 141 18.27 -12.96 -4.43
C ALA A 141 18.03 -13.94 -5.59
N GLY A 142 18.47 -15.19 -5.46
CA GLY A 142 18.28 -16.24 -6.47
C GLY A 142 16.80 -16.57 -6.71
N TYR A 143 16.00 -16.65 -5.64
CA TYR A 143 14.56 -16.87 -5.75
C TYR A 143 13.89 -15.77 -6.57
N TRP A 144 14.19 -14.51 -6.27
CA TRP A 144 13.60 -13.36 -6.95
C TRP A 144 14.04 -13.24 -8.40
N SER A 145 15.30 -13.55 -8.69
CA SER A 145 15.80 -13.61 -10.07
C SER A 145 15.04 -14.69 -10.86
N CYS A 146 14.90 -15.89 -10.31
CA CYS A 146 14.15 -16.98 -10.94
C CYS A 146 12.65 -16.68 -11.10
N ARG A 147 12.04 -16.03 -10.11
CA ARG A 147 10.65 -15.55 -10.17
C ARG A 147 10.46 -14.56 -11.29
N GLN A 148 11.44 -13.68 -11.52
CA GLN A 148 11.32 -12.67 -12.54
C GLN A 148 11.33 -13.25 -13.97
N TRP A 149 12.03 -14.38 -14.13
CA TRP A 149 12.14 -15.20 -15.35
C TRP A 149 11.04 -16.27 -15.49
N ARG A 150 9.88 -16.12 -14.82
CA ARG A 150 8.74 -17.04 -15.01
C ARG A 150 8.02 -16.79 -16.34
N ALA A 151 7.48 -17.86 -16.93
CA ALA A 151 6.71 -17.77 -18.16
C ALA A 151 5.41 -16.97 -17.98
N GLY A 152 4.94 -16.32 -19.04
CA GLY A 152 3.59 -15.73 -19.12
C GLY A 152 3.30 -14.55 -18.21
N SER A 153 4.27 -14.02 -17.46
CA SER A 153 4.08 -12.84 -16.59
C SER A 153 4.85 -11.64 -17.11
N LYS A 154 4.45 -10.41 -16.75
CA LYS A 154 5.23 -9.16 -16.98
C LYS A 154 6.35 -9.02 -15.94
N VAL A 155 7.36 -8.16 -16.20
CA VAL A 155 8.43 -7.92 -15.21
C VAL A 155 7.73 -7.28 -14.02
N GLU A 156 8.00 -7.78 -12.82
CA GLU A 156 7.37 -7.27 -11.61
C GLU A 156 8.27 -6.11 -11.18
N ASP A 157 7.96 -4.91 -11.64
CA ASP A 157 8.60 -3.70 -11.17
C ASP A 157 7.58 -2.66 -10.70
N SER A 158 8.05 -1.79 -9.82
CA SER A 158 7.32 -0.62 -9.33
C SER A 158 7.31 0.54 -10.33
N TYR A 159 7.96 0.35 -11.48
CA TYR A 159 8.28 1.39 -12.44
C TYR A 159 7.97 0.85 -13.84
N ASP A 160 6.86 1.31 -14.40
CA ASP A 160 6.56 1.15 -15.83
C ASP A 160 7.66 1.85 -16.63
N PRO A 161 8.20 1.28 -17.74
CA PRO A 161 9.13 1.95 -18.64
C PRO A 161 8.71 3.37 -19.09
N GLN A 162 7.44 3.73 -18.93
CA GLN A 162 6.87 5.05 -19.25
C GLN A 162 6.89 6.06 -18.08
N GLY A 163 7.47 5.71 -16.92
CA GLY A 163 7.72 6.67 -15.83
C GLY A 163 6.56 6.91 -14.85
N ASN A 164 5.49 6.10 -14.88
CA ASN A 164 4.33 6.30 -14.01
C ASN A 164 4.32 5.36 -12.78
N MET A 165 3.92 5.90 -11.62
CA MET A 165 3.73 5.16 -10.36
C MET A 165 2.57 4.15 -10.45
N LEU A 166 2.75 2.98 -9.84
CA LEU A 166 1.78 1.88 -9.74
C LEU A 166 0.43 2.20 -9.06
N SER A 167 0.20 3.42 -8.54
CA SER A 167 -1.07 3.79 -7.91
C SER A 167 -2.21 4.00 -8.93
N GLU A 168 -1.90 4.11 -10.22
CA GLU A 168 -2.92 4.18 -11.26
C GLU A 168 -3.26 2.78 -11.81
N ARG A 169 -4.40 2.26 -11.34
CA ARG A 169 -5.11 1.15 -12.00
C ARG A 169 -5.18 1.42 -13.50
N LYS A 170 -4.56 0.54 -14.29
CA LYS A 170 -4.42 0.62 -15.74
C LYS A 170 -5.80 0.77 -16.40
N LEU A 171 -5.96 1.81 -17.23
CA LEU A 171 -7.05 1.90 -18.20
C LEU A 171 -6.89 0.76 -19.23
N SER A 172 -7.99 0.07 -19.56
CA SER A 172 -8.08 -0.84 -20.69
C SER A 172 -7.85 -0.11 -22.02
N LYS A 173 -7.64 -0.84 -23.11
CA LYS A 173 -7.38 -0.25 -24.44
C LYS A 173 -8.49 0.73 -24.86
N GLY A 174 -9.75 0.35 -24.68
CA GLY A 174 -10.89 1.21 -25.01
C GLY A 174 -11.02 2.43 -24.08
N GLU A 175 -10.63 2.31 -22.81
CA GLU A 175 -10.65 3.46 -21.90
C GLU A 175 -9.52 4.46 -22.19
N LYS A 176 -8.38 4.00 -22.75
CA LYS A 176 -7.31 4.89 -23.23
C LYS A 176 -7.74 5.69 -24.45
N GLU A 177 -8.38 5.05 -25.42
CA GLU A 177 -8.92 5.73 -26.61
C GLU A 177 -9.96 6.80 -26.21
N LYS A 178 -10.82 6.50 -25.23
CA LYS A 178 -11.76 7.47 -24.67
C LYS A 178 -11.06 8.61 -23.95
N ARG A 179 -10.04 8.32 -23.13
CA ARG A 179 -9.22 9.35 -22.46
C ARG A 179 -8.58 10.29 -23.48
N ASP A 180 -7.95 9.74 -24.52
CA ASP A 180 -7.18 10.53 -25.49
C ASP A 180 -8.10 11.42 -26.33
N LYS A 181 -9.27 10.90 -26.71
CA LYS A 181 -10.31 11.69 -27.39
C LYS A 181 -10.84 12.83 -26.51
N LEU A 182 -11.12 12.55 -25.23
CA LEU A 182 -11.59 13.55 -24.27
C LEU A 182 -10.53 14.59 -23.91
N ALA A 183 -9.26 14.19 -23.79
CA ALA A 183 -8.16 15.10 -23.51
C ALA A 183 -7.96 16.09 -24.67
N LYS A 184 -8.03 15.61 -25.92
CA LYS A 184 -7.98 16.45 -27.11
C LYS A 184 -9.14 17.45 -27.14
N GLU A 185 -10.37 16.98 -26.90
CA GLU A 185 -11.55 17.84 -26.84
C GLU A 185 -11.45 18.92 -25.74
N LEU A 186 -10.86 18.59 -24.59
CA LEU A 186 -10.65 19.54 -23.50
C LEU A 186 -9.61 20.61 -23.82
N LEU A 187 -8.57 20.25 -24.59
CA LEU A 187 -7.54 21.19 -25.05
C LEU A 187 -8.05 22.08 -26.18
N ASP A 188 -8.84 21.54 -27.10
CA ASP A 188 -9.43 22.32 -28.20
C ASP A 188 -10.42 23.39 -27.68
N LYS A 189 -11.01 23.19 -26.50
CA LYS A 189 -11.89 24.17 -25.85
C LYS A 189 -11.13 25.33 -25.18
N GLY A 190 -9.85 25.16 -24.83
CA GLY A 190 -9.00 26.22 -24.27
C GLY A 190 -9.45 26.81 -22.92
N ASP A 191 -10.41 26.18 -22.23
CA ASP A 191 -11.00 26.69 -20.98
C ASP A 191 -10.24 26.22 -19.72
N LEU A 192 -9.11 25.53 -19.88
CA LEU A 192 -8.37 24.94 -18.78
C LEU A 192 -7.37 25.93 -18.20
N ASN A 193 -7.58 26.35 -16.95
CA ASN A 193 -6.65 27.23 -16.23
C ASN A 193 -5.98 26.50 -15.06
N PRO A 194 -4.87 25.80 -15.28
CA PRO A 194 -4.21 25.02 -14.25
C PRO A 194 -3.52 25.90 -13.21
N SER A 195 -3.87 25.71 -11.93
CA SER A 195 -3.17 26.39 -10.83
C SER A 195 -1.69 25.96 -10.71
N ARG A 196 -1.34 24.78 -11.23
CA ARG A 196 0.03 24.23 -11.35
C ARG A 196 0.06 23.23 -12.52
N GLY A 197 1.17 23.18 -13.26
CA GLY A 197 1.38 22.25 -14.38
C GLY A 197 0.93 22.82 -15.73
N SER A 198 1.07 22.02 -16.80
CA SER A 198 0.63 22.42 -18.13
C SER A 198 -0.87 22.17 -18.33
N GLU A 199 -1.46 22.88 -19.29
CA GLU A 199 -2.85 22.69 -19.70
C GLU A 199 -3.11 21.25 -20.15
N SER A 200 -2.14 20.67 -20.85
CA SER A 200 -2.17 19.27 -21.31
C SER A 200 -2.23 18.28 -20.15
N ASP A 201 -1.47 18.51 -19.08
CA ASP A 201 -1.45 17.62 -17.91
C ASP A 201 -2.82 17.61 -17.21
N MET A 202 -3.42 18.80 -17.07
CA MET A 202 -4.76 18.95 -16.49
C MET A 202 -5.83 18.27 -17.36
N ALA A 203 -5.77 18.44 -18.69
CA ALA A 203 -6.68 17.80 -19.63
C ALA A 203 -6.63 16.28 -19.53
N TYR A 204 -5.42 15.70 -19.52
CA TYR A 204 -5.22 14.25 -19.40
C TYR A 204 -5.66 13.70 -18.05
N ALA A 205 -5.46 14.45 -16.95
CA ALA A 205 -5.94 14.05 -15.63
C ALA A 205 -7.48 14.01 -15.56
N ILE A 206 -8.15 15.06 -16.06
CA ILE A 206 -9.62 15.14 -16.10
C ILE A 206 -10.19 14.02 -16.98
N ALA A 207 -9.61 13.82 -18.16
CA ALA A 207 -10.03 12.78 -19.10
C ALA A 207 -9.87 11.36 -18.51
N THR A 208 -8.81 11.13 -17.74
CA THR A 208 -8.56 9.84 -17.07
C THR A 208 -9.61 9.53 -16.01
N ILE A 209 -10.03 10.54 -15.23
CA ILE A 209 -11.06 10.41 -14.21
C ILE A 209 -12.43 10.14 -14.87
N ARG A 210 -12.76 10.91 -15.92
CA ARG A 210 -14.01 10.75 -16.67
C ARG A 210 -14.10 9.41 -17.40
N ALA A 211 -13.00 8.91 -17.98
CA ALA A 211 -12.95 7.62 -18.65
C ALA A 211 -13.25 6.44 -17.70
N LYS A 212 -12.99 6.62 -16.39
CA LYS A 212 -13.31 5.63 -15.33
C LYS A 212 -14.75 5.71 -14.82
N GLY A 213 -15.57 6.63 -15.35
CA GLY A 213 -16.94 6.85 -14.88
C GLY A 213 -17.03 7.64 -13.57
N GLU A 214 -15.93 8.24 -13.12
CA GLU A 214 -15.92 9.13 -11.95
C GLU A 214 -16.15 10.58 -12.42
N ASN A 215 -17.09 11.30 -11.79
CA ASN A 215 -17.24 12.73 -12.06
C ASN A 215 -16.25 13.52 -11.21
N PRO A 216 -15.38 14.38 -11.80
CA PRO A 216 -14.54 15.27 -11.01
C PRO A 216 -15.47 16.19 -10.21
N LYS A 217 -15.42 16.10 -8.87
CA LYS A 217 -16.21 16.97 -8.00
C LYS A 217 -15.87 18.42 -8.35
N ALA A 218 -16.85 19.17 -8.85
CA ALA A 218 -16.75 20.61 -8.96
C ALA A 218 -16.39 21.14 -7.57
N ARG A 219 -15.25 21.83 -7.44
CA ARG A 219 -14.96 22.59 -6.24
C ARG A 219 -16.00 23.71 -6.21
N GLY A 220 -17.04 23.50 -5.42
CA GLY A 220 -18.18 24.41 -5.33
C GLY A 220 -17.71 25.85 -5.20
N LYS A 221 -18.35 26.73 -5.97
CA LYS A 221 -18.20 28.18 -5.85
C LYS A 221 -18.29 28.54 -4.38
N ASN A 222 -17.21 29.10 -3.83
CA ASN A 222 -17.23 29.74 -2.52
C ASN A 222 -18.18 30.95 -2.63
N LYS A 223 -19.45 30.78 -2.26
CA LYS A 223 -20.28 31.89 -1.81
C LYS A 223 -19.81 32.23 -0.40
N GLU A 224 -19.22 33.41 -0.28
CA GLU A 224 -19.02 34.22 0.93
C GLU A 224 -18.95 33.50 2.29
N LYS A 225 -17.75 33.51 2.88
CA LYS A 225 -17.46 34.33 4.05
C LYS A 225 -15.97 34.27 4.35
N GLY A 226 -15.30 35.40 4.18
CA GLY A 226 -13.95 35.58 4.69
C GLY A 226 -13.93 35.40 6.21
N LYS A 227 -13.09 34.48 6.69
CA LYS A 227 -12.38 34.65 7.96
C LYS A 227 -10.94 34.19 7.74
N LYS A 228 -10.01 35.15 7.81
CA LYS A 228 -8.56 34.93 7.82
C LYS A 228 -8.23 33.85 8.85
N ARG A 229 -7.44 32.84 8.46
CA ARG A 229 -6.83 31.89 9.39
C ARG A 229 -5.90 32.66 10.31
N LYS A 230 -6.25 32.75 11.60
CA LYS A 230 -5.33 33.24 12.64
C LYS A 230 -4.11 32.31 12.68
N SER A 231 -2.93 32.89 12.82
CA SER A 231 -1.67 32.12 12.82
C SER A 231 -1.57 31.31 14.12
N LYS A 232 -0.90 30.16 14.06
CA LYS A 232 -0.66 29.27 15.22
C LYS A 232 -0.02 29.98 16.43
N ASN A 233 0.57 31.17 16.24
CA ASN A 233 1.13 31.96 17.34
C ASN A 233 0.07 32.72 18.16
N GLU A 234 -1.14 32.93 17.63
CA GLU A 234 -2.23 33.60 18.35
C GLU A 234 -2.97 32.66 19.33
N GLU A 235 -3.05 31.36 19.01
CA GLU A 235 -3.64 30.36 19.92
C GLU A 235 -2.77 30.12 21.15
N VAL A 236 -1.43 30.09 20.99
CA VAL A 236 -0.50 29.89 22.11
C VAL A 236 -0.51 31.08 23.08
N ASN A 237 -0.67 32.31 22.58
CA ASN A 237 -0.74 33.50 23.44
C ASN A 237 -2.05 33.58 24.26
N ASN A 238 -3.16 33.03 23.75
CA ASN A 238 -4.41 32.97 24.51
C ASN A 238 -4.39 31.94 25.64
N TYR A 239 -3.65 30.83 25.49
CA TYR A 239 -3.48 29.86 26.57
C TYR A 239 -2.62 30.42 27.72
N LEU A 240 -1.56 31.17 27.40
CA LEU A 240 -0.69 31.77 28.43
C LEU A 240 -1.35 32.95 29.18
N ASN A 241 -2.19 33.74 28.50
CA ASN A 241 -2.91 34.85 29.14
C ASN A 241 -4.05 34.39 30.07
N ASN A 242 -4.76 33.32 29.71
CA ASN A 242 -5.81 32.76 30.57
C ASN A 242 -5.23 32.10 31.83
N SER A 243 -4.09 31.44 31.74
CA SER A 243 -3.41 30.88 32.93
C SER A 243 -2.88 31.98 33.87
N ARG A 244 -2.48 33.15 33.35
CA ARG A 244 -2.05 34.30 34.17
C ARG A 244 -3.22 34.99 34.90
N LEU A 245 -4.39 35.07 34.27
CA LEU A 245 -5.61 35.65 34.87
C LEU A 245 -6.22 34.76 35.96
N ASN A 246 -6.15 33.43 35.80
CA ASN A 246 -6.65 32.50 36.81
C ASN A 246 -5.82 32.54 38.11
N ASN A 247 -4.49 32.66 38.00
CA ASN A 247 -3.61 32.82 39.18
C ASN A 247 -3.80 34.17 39.90
N LEU A 248 -4.12 35.26 39.19
CA LEU A 248 -4.40 36.56 39.82
C LEU A 248 -5.76 36.60 40.54
N ASN A 249 -6.74 35.82 40.07
CA ASN A 249 -8.05 35.68 40.70
C ASN A 249 -8.03 34.80 41.96
N GLU A 250 -7.12 33.82 42.04
CA GLU A 250 -6.89 33.05 43.28
C GLU A 250 -6.19 33.90 44.36
N ILE A 251 -5.20 34.73 43.98
CA ILE A 251 -4.50 35.62 44.93
C ILE A 251 -5.43 36.72 45.49
N THR A 252 -6.42 37.18 44.71
CA THR A 252 -7.37 38.22 45.16
C THR A 252 -8.54 37.68 45.98
N ARG A 253 -8.85 36.36 45.92
CA ARG A 253 -9.80 35.72 46.83
C ARG A 253 -9.25 35.55 48.24
N TYR A 254 -7.98 35.15 48.37
CA TYR A 254 -7.33 35.02 49.68
C TYR A 254 -7.13 36.36 50.43
N ARG A 255 -7.25 37.51 49.77
CA ARG A 255 -7.12 38.84 50.41
C ARG A 255 -8.46 39.46 50.82
N ARG A 256 -9.60 38.81 50.55
CA ARG A 256 -10.95 39.30 50.94
C ARG A 256 -11.62 38.50 52.05
N GLU A 257 -11.02 37.41 52.50
CA GLU A 257 -11.56 36.59 53.61
C GLU A 257 -10.91 36.92 54.97
N ASP A 258 -9.88 37.77 55.03
CA ASP A 258 -9.18 38.18 56.27
C ASP A 258 -9.38 39.67 56.65
N LYS A 259 -10.56 40.25 56.38
CA LYS A 259 -10.96 41.57 56.93
C LYS A 259 -12.44 41.66 57.25
#